data_AF-A0AAX2JDE6-F1
#
_entry.id   AF-A0AAX2JDE6-F1
#
_cell.length_a   1.000
_cell.length_b   1.000
_cell.length_c   1.000
_cell.angle_alpha   90.00
_cell.angle_beta   90.00
_cell.angle_gamma   90.00
#
_symmetry.space_group_name_H-M   'P 1'
#
loop_
_entity.id
_entity.type
_entity.pdbx_description
1 polymer ?
#
loop_
_entity_poly.entity_id
_entity_poly.type
_entity_poly.pdbx_seq_one_letter_code
_entity_poly.pdbx_strand_id
1 'polypeptide(L)'
;MIGYVTLEEAKEWLSERYDIKSLSDEKLTKALYRAFDKIEQIPVRFKGEGEKVFPRRGEQEVPFLIKMAQMLEAYSIASGKEEEQAQMLNGITSKSIGDMSVSYDKTKKIGLVNFCNSQAAQTLKRFERKSY
;
A
#
# COMPACT_ATOMS: atom_id res chain seq x y z
N MET A 1 -1.00 -3.96 18.15
CA MET A 1 -1.76 -3.97 16.88
C MET A 1 -1.30 -2.77 16.05
N ILE A 2 -0.92 -2.98 14.78
CA ILE A 2 -0.40 -1.93 13.89
C ILE A 2 -1.44 -1.68 12.80
N GLY A 3 -2.30 -0.69 13.00
CA GLY A 3 -3.44 -0.48 12.11
C GLY A 3 -4.40 -1.67 12.18
N TYR A 4 -4.52 -2.42 11.08
CA TYR A 4 -5.45 -3.55 10.97
C TYR A 4 -4.83 -4.94 11.20
N VAL A 5 -3.51 -5.03 11.34
CA VAL A 5 -2.78 -6.31 11.50
C VAL A 5 -1.83 -6.27 12.71
N THR A 6 -1.46 -7.42 13.23
CA THR A 6 -0.33 -7.53 14.16
C THR A 6 0.98 -7.77 13.42
N LEU A 7 2.11 -7.53 14.09
CA LEU A 7 3.43 -7.79 13.52
C LEU A 7 3.66 -9.29 13.28
N GLU A 8 3.14 -10.13 14.17
CA GLU A 8 3.21 -11.59 14.06
C GLU A 8 2.39 -12.09 12.86
N GLU A 9 1.14 -11.67 12.74
CA GLU A 9 0.27 -11.99 11.58
C GLU A 9 0.94 -11.57 10.25
N ALA A 10 1.53 -10.37 10.23
CA ALA A 10 2.20 -9.88 9.03
C ALA A 10 3.44 -10.70 8.67
N LYS A 11 4.23 -11.12 9.66
CA LYS A 11 5.41 -11.96 9.44
C LYS A 11 5.03 -13.34 8.95
N GLU A 12 4.09 -14.01 9.60
CA GLU A 12 3.62 -15.34 9.20
C GLU A 12 3.18 -15.31 7.73
N TRP A 13 2.27 -14.40 7.38
CA TRP A 13 1.74 -14.30 6.03
C TRP A 13 2.79 -13.94 4.97
N LEU A 14 3.72 -13.04 5.30
CA LEU A 14 4.79 -12.67 4.39
C LEU A 14 5.81 -13.81 4.23
N SER A 15 6.01 -14.65 5.24
CA SER A 15 7.10 -15.63 5.28
C SER A 15 6.79 -16.86 4.42
N GLU A 16 5.51 -17.13 4.23
CA GLU A 16 5.01 -18.10 3.28
C GLU A 16 5.26 -17.70 1.82
N ARG A 17 5.47 -16.40 1.54
CA ARG A 17 5.47 -15.85 0.18
C ARG A 17 6.77 -15.19 -0.24
N TYR A 18 7.52 -14.65 0.72
CA TYR A 18 8.72 -13.85 0.48
C TYR A 18 9.80 -14.22 1.50
N ASP A 19 11.06 -14.06 1.09
CA ASP A 19 12.17 -14.18 2.02
C ASP A 19 12.29 -12.91 2.87
N ILE A 20 11.76 -12.97 4.10
CA ILE A 20 11.78 -11.86 5.05
C ILE A 20 13.00 -11.90 5.99
N LYS A 21 13.89 -12.90 5.88
CA LYS A 21 15.02 -13.05 6.82
C LYS A 21 15.93 -11.83 6.90
N SER A 22 15.98 -11.03 5.84
CA SER A 22 16.77 -9.81 5.72
C SER A 22 16.08 -8.55 6.24
N LEU A 23 14.80 -8.62 6.60
CA LEU A 23 14.01 -7.47 7.03
C LEU A 23 14.00 -7.38 8.56
N SER A 24 14.42 -6.23 9.10
CA SER A 24 14.34 -6.00 10.55
C SER A 24 12.91 -5.72 10.99
N ASP A 25 12.58 -6.16 12.20
CA ASP A 25 11.27 -5.96 12.83
C ASP A 25 10.91 -4.47 12.92
N GLU A 26 11.88 -3.63 13.25
CA GLU A 26 11.71 -2.18 13.31
C GLU A 26 11.36 -1.58 11.96
N LYS A 27 12.02 -2.05 10.88
CA LYS A 27 11.76 -1.58 9.52
C LYS A 27 10.38 -2.00 9.05
N LEU A 28 9.99 -3.25 9.32
CA LEU A 28 8.67 -3.77 9.00
C LEU A 28 7.57 -3.03 9.78
N THR A 29 7.79 -2.77 11.07
CA THR A 29 6.84 -2.02 11.92
C THR A 29 6.59 -0.62 11.37
N LYS A 30 7.66 0.12 11.06
CA LYS A 30 7.56 1.47 10.46
C LYS A 30 6.85 1.42 9.11
N ALA A 31 7.13 0.42 8.28
CA ALA A 31 6.48 0.25 7.00
C ALA A 31 4.99 -0.09 7.13
N LEU A 32 4.60 -0.89 8.13
CA LEU A 32 3.20 -1.22 8.41
C LEU A 32 2.39 0.00 8.85
N TYR A 33 2.97 0.90 9.65
CA TYR A 33 2.33 2.18 9.99
C TYR A 33 2.17 3.09 8.78
N ARG A 34 3.21 3.23 7.95
CA ARG A 34 3.12 4.01 6.70
C ARG A 34 2.08 3.45 5.74
N ALA A 35 2.03 2.14 5.57
CA ALA A 35 1.04 1.47 4.74
C ALA A 35 -0.38 1.73 5.26
N PHE A 36 -0.58 1.68 6.57
CA PHE A 36 -1.86 2.01 7.21
C PHE A 36 -2.28 3.46 6.94
N ASP A 37 -1.37 4.43 7.13
CA ASP A 37 -1.66 5.84 6.88
C ASP A 37 -2.05 6.10 5.42
N LYS A 38 -1.36 5.46 4.46
CA LYS A 38 -1.71 5.51 3.03
C LYS A 38 -3.12 4.97 2.76
N ILE A 39 -3.47 3.85 3.39
CA ILE A 39 -4.79 3.23 3.24
C ILE A 39 -5.89 4.16 3.80
N GLU A 40 -5.66 4.77 4.96
CA GLU A 40 -6.62 5.68 5.57
C GLU A 40 -6.85 6.96 4.74
N GLN A 41 -5.87 7.39 3.95
CA GLN A 41 -6.02 8.53 3.04
C GLN A 41 -6.89 8.23 1.80
N ILE A 42 -7.29 6.98 1.55
CA ILE A 42 -8.10 6.65 0.39
C ILE A 42 -9.50 7.30 0.50
N PRO A 43 -9.96 7.97 -0.58
CA PRO A 43 -11.33 8.46 -0.67
C PRO A 43 -12.28 7.28 -0.91
N VAL A 44 -12.89 6.77 0.16
CA VAL A 44 -13.89 5.69 0.10
C VAL A 44 -15.30 6.21 -0.07
N ARG A 45 -16.15 5.37 -0.66
CA ARG A 45 -17.59 5.63 -0.74
C ARG A 45 -18.18 5.72 0.66
N PHE A 46 -18.80 6.86 0.98
CA PHE A 46 -19.75 6.95 2.10
C PHE A 46 -21.11 6.42 1.63
N LYS A 47 -21.77 5.65 2.50
CA LYS A 47 -22.97 4.83 2.26
C LYS A 47 -24.08 5.47 1.40
N GLY A 48 -24.61 4.66 0.48
CA GLY A 48 -26.05 4.38 0.34
C GLY A 48 -26.33 2.95 0.83
N GLU A 49 -27.60 2.60 1.13
CA GLU A 49 -28.00 1.31 1.71
C GLU A 49 -27.49 0.09 0.89
N GLY A 50 -26.76 -0.83 1.54
CA GLY A 50 -26.46 -2.16 0.99
C GLY A 50 -25.02 -2.46 0.53
N GLU A 51 -24.10 -1.48 0.42
CA GLU A 51 -22.72 -1.74 -0.03
C GLU A 51 -21.70 -1.92 1.12
N LYS A 52 -20.75 -2.85 0.94
CA LYS A 52 -19.70 -3.21 1.91
C LYS A 52 -18.87 -1.98 2.29
N VAL A 53 -18.91 -1.62 3.58
CA VAL A 53 -18.23 -0.46 4.16
C VAL A 53 -16.73 -0.72 4.21
N PHE A 54 -15.92 0.26 3.81
CA PHE A 54 -14.48 0.22 4.03
C PHE A 54 -14.20 0.51 5.51
N PRO A 55 -13.54 -0.39 6.24
CA PRO A 55 -13.26 -0.20 7.65
C PRO A 55 -12.37 1.01 7.85
N ARG A 56 -12.70 1.80 8.86
CA ARG A 56 -11.89 2.91 9.33
C ARG A 56 -11.25 2.56 10.67
N ARG A 57 -10.21 3.32 11.04
CA ARG A 57 -9.52 3.18 12.32
C ARG A 57 -10.51 3.01 13.49
N GLY A 58 -10.37 1.92 14.23
CA GLY A 58 -11.19 1.62 15.41
C GLY A 58 -12.34 0.63 15.16
N GLU A 59 -12.60 0.24 13.92
CA GLU A 59 -13.53 -0.87 13.65
C GLU A 59 -12.93 -2.23 14.05
N GLN A 60 -13.77 -3.09 14.62
CA GLN A 60 -13.35 -4.41 15.12
C GLN A 60 -13.23 -5.44 13.99
N GLU A 61 -14.05 -5.35 12.95
CA GLU A 61 -14.06 -6.30 11.85
C GLU A 61 -13.44 -5.71 10.58
N VAL A 62 -12.15 -6.02 10.36
CA VAL A 62 -11.45 -5.64 9.13
C VAL A 62 -11.45 -6.83 8.17
N PRO A 63 -12.00 -6.69 6.94
CA PRO A 63 -11.90 -7.70 5.91
C PRO A 63 -10.45 -8.10 5.62
N PHE A 64 -10.22 -9.39 5.42
CA PHE A 64 -8.90 -9.94 5.14
C PHE A 64 -8.21 -9.28 3.93
N LEU A 65 -8.99 -8.86 2.91
CA LEU A 65 -8.46 -8.17 1.73
C LEU A 65 -7.72 -6.88 2.08
N ILE A 66 -8.16 -6.16 3.12
CA ILE A 66 -7.56 -4.89 3.53
C ILE A 66 -6.32 -5.14 4.39
N LYS A 67 -6.39 -6.13 5.28
CA LYS A 67 -5.22 -6.64 6.00
C LYS A 67 -4.11 -7.06 5.02
N MET A 68 -4.48 -7.82 3.98
CA MET A 68 -3.58 -8.26 2.91
C MET A 68 -2.97 -7.07 2.17
N ALA A 69 -3.77 -6.06 1.82
CA ALA A 69 -3.27 -4.86 1.15
C ALA A 69 -2.25 -4.10 2.01
N GLN A 70 -2.51 -3.98 3.32
CA GLN A 70 -1.57 -3.36 4.27
C GLN A 70 -0.24 -4.12 4.33
N MET A 71 -0.28 -5.46 4.42
CA MET A 71 0.93 -6.30 4.47
C MET A 71 1.75 -6.21 3.18
N LEU A 72 1.10 -6.27 2.02
CA LEU A 72 1.73 -6.20 0.70
C LEU A 72 2.40 -4.86 0.41
N GLU A 73 1.74 -3.77 0.83
CA GLU A 73 2.30 -2.42 0.69
C GLU A 73 3.46 -2.22 1.67
N ALA A 74 3.32 -2.66 2.93
CA ALA A 74 4.37 -2.58 3.92
C ALA A 74 5.63 -3.34 3.52
N TYR A 75 5.48 -4.54 2.97
CA TYR A 75 6.61 -5.30 2.41
C TYR A 75 7.33 -4.50 1.32
N SER A 76 6.58 -3.92 0.38
CA SER A 76 7.15 -3.16 -0.74
C SER A 76 7.88 -1.89 -0.28
N ILE A 77 7.34 -1.20 0.74
CA ILE A 77 7.99 -0.05 1.39
C ILE A 77 9.28 -0.51 2.08
N ALA A 78 9.22 -1.59 2.85
CA ALA A 78 10.38 -2.11 3.59
C ALA A 78 11.49 -2.66 2.66
N SER A 79 11.13 -3.16 1.48
CA SER A 79 12.08 -3.53 0.42
C SER A 79 12.74 -2.33 -0.27
N GLY A 80 12.35 -1.08 0.03
CA GLY A 80 12.96 0.13 -0.53
C GLY A 80 12.34 0.64 -1.84
N LYS A 81 11.26 0.02 -2.33
CA LYS A 81 10.59 0.45 -3.57
C LYS A 81 9.97 1.85 -3.47
N GLU A 82 9.70 2.33 -2.26
CA GLU A 82 9.21 3.69 -2.00
C GLU A 82 10.26 4.75 -2.34
N GLU A 83 11.53 4.52 -2.01
CA GLU A 83 12.63 5.45 -2.31
C GLU A 83 12.92 5.50 -3.81
N GLU A 84 12.90 4.35 -4.49
CA GLU A 84 13.01 4.27 -5.95
C GLU A 84 11.88 5.06 -6.63
N GLN A 85 10.64 4.90 -6.15
CA GLN A 85 9.49 5.64 -6.68
C GLN A 85 9.62 7.14 -6.42
N ALA A 86 10.09 7.55 -5.25
CA ALA A 86 10.32 8.96 -4.91
C ALA A 86 11.44 9.59 -5.75
N GLN A 87 12.53 8.87 -6.00
CA GLN A 87 13.62 9.32 -6.87
C GLN A 87 13.14 9.52 -8.31
N MET A 88 12.33 8.59 -8.83
CA MET A 88 11.70 8.73 -10.15
C MET A 88 10.73 9.92 -10.22
N LEU A 89 9.95 10.18 -9.17
CA LEU A 89 9.04 11.34 -9.10
C LEU A 89 9.80 12.67 -9.06
N ASN A 90 10.93 12.72 -8.35
CA ASN A 90 11.77 13.91 -8.23
C ASN A 90 12.69 14.12 -9.45
N GLY A 91 12.60 13.26 -10.48
CA GLY A 91 13.45 13.34 -11.67
C GLY A 91 14.92 13.02 -11.40
N ILE A 92 15.26 12.46 -10.23
CA ILE A 92 16.61 12.05 -9.87
C ILE A 92 16.82 10.66 -10.47
N THR A 93 17.11 10.62 -11.77
CA THR A 93 17.47 9.39 -12.48
C THR A 93 18.84 9.59 -13.10
N SER A 94 19.77 8.66 -12.85
CA SER A 94 21.14 8.71 -13.38
C SER A 94 21.25 8.37 -14.88
N LYS A 95 20.13 8.30 -15.61
CA LYS A 95 20.08 7.90 -17.02
C LYS A 95 19.86 9.11 -17.94
N SER A 96 20.61 9.13 -19.04
CA SER A 96 20.64 10.19 -20.06
C SER A 96 19.25 10.45 -20.65
N ILE A 97 18.81 11.71 -20.65
CA ILE A 97 17.47 12.21 -21.02
C ILE A 97 17.13 12.11 -22.53
N GLY A 98 18.05 11.61 -23.37
CA GLY A 98 17.84 11.53 -24.81
C GLY A 98 16.81 10.47 -25.19
N ASP A 99 15.58 10.90 -25.46
CA ASP A 99 14.46 10.15 -26.04
C ASP A 99 13.74 9.12 -25.13
N MET A 100 13.92 9.20 -23.80
CA MET A 100 13.29 8.25 -22.88
C MET A 100 11.93 8.75 -22.38
N SER A 101 10.85 8.17 -22.92
CA SER A 101 9.49 8.37 -22.40
C SER A 101 9.33 7.67 -21.04
N VAL A 102 9.39 8.42 -19.93
CA VAL A 102 9.10 7.89 -18.60
C VAL A 102 7.58 7.75 -18.43
N SER A 103 7.09 6.53 -18.60
CA SER A 103 5.68 6.22 -18.35
C SER A 103 5.48 5.95 -16.86
N TYR A 104 4.82 6.88 -16.15
CA TYR A 104 4.40 6.65 -14.78
C TYR A 104 3.31 5.59 -14.73
N ASP A 105 3.52 4.55 -13.92
CA ASP A 105 2.55 3.47 -13.74
C ASP A 105 1.32 3.97 -12.97
N LYS A 106 0.31 4.41 -13.71
CA LYS A 106 -0.97 4.90 -13.17
C LYS A 106 -1.75 3.80 -12.44
N THR A 107 -1.38 2.52 -12.57
CA THR A 107 -2.09 1.41 -11.91
C THR A 107 -1.86 1.38 -10.40
N LYS A 108 -0.80 2.06 -9.92
CA LYS A 108 -0.43 2.14 -8.51
C LYS A 108 -1.02 3.33 -7.75
N LYS A 109 -1.78 4.18 -8.44
CA LYS A 109 -2.37 5.39 -7.87
C LYS A 109 -3.84 5.18 -7.54
N ILE A 110 -4.24 5.58 -6.32
CA ILE A 110 -5.63 5.65 -5.86
C ILE A 110 -5.85 7.06 -5.31
N GLY A 111 -6.74 7.83 -5.92
CA GLY A 111 -6.90 9.26 -5.61
C GLY A 111 -5.57 10.01 -5.69
N LEU A 112 -5.14 10.58 -4.57
CA LEU A 112 -3.84 11.27 -4.42
C LEU A 112 -2.73 10.37 -3.84
N VAL A 113 -3.06 9.14 -3.42
CA VAL A 113 -2.14 8.21 -2.77
C VAL A 113 -1.44 7.33 -3.80
N ASN A 114 -0.11 7.22 -3.68
CA ASN A 114 0.72 6.32 -4.49
C ASN A 114 1.12 5.09 -3.67
N PHE A 115 0.77 3.91 -4.18
CA PHE A 115 1.19 2.63 -3.63
C PHE A 115 2.49 2.16 -4.30
N CYS A 116 3.29 1.42 -3.56
CA CYS A 116 4.48 0.74 -4.08
C CYS A 116 4.07 -0.58 -4.77
N ASN A 117 3.05 -1.25 -4.22
CA ASN A 117 2.54 -2.53 -4.69
C ASN A 117 1.29 -2.37 -5.57
N SER A 118 1.34 -2.85 -6.81
CA SER A 118 0.21 -2.80 -7.75
C SER A 118 -0.96 -3.71 -7.31
N GLN A 119 -0.70 -4.85 -6.68
CA GLN A 119 -1.74 -5.76 -6.20
C GLN A 119 -2.52 -5.15 -5.02
N ALA A 120 -1.81 -4.47 -4.11
CA ALA A 120 -2.45 -3.74 -3.01
C ALA A 120 -3.34 -2.62 -3.56
N ALA A 121 -2.83 -1.84 -4.53
CA ALA A 121 -3.60 -0.79 -5.19
C ALA A 121 -4.86 -1.33 -5.88
N GLN A 122 -4.74 -2.41 -6.66
CA GLN A 122 -5.90 -3.01 -7.34
C GLN A 122 -6.96 -3.53 -6.38
N THR A 123 -6.55 -4.12 -5.25
CA THR A 123 -7.45 -4.62 -4.22
C THR A 123 -8.24 -3.48 -3.58
N LEU A 124 -7.55 -2.37 -3.28
CA LEU A 124 -8.13 -1.19 -2.64
C LEU A 124 -8.96 -0.32 -3.59
N LYS A 125 -8.63 -0.31 -4.89
CA LYS A 125 -9.35 0.43 -5.93
C LYS A 125 -10.83 0.03 -6.05
N ARG A 126 -11.18 -1.19 -5.62
CA ARG A 126 -12.59 -1.64 -5.56
C ARG A 126 -13.43 -0.80 -4.60
N PHE A 127 -12.81 -0.21 -3.58
CA PHE A 127 -13.45 0.58 -2.55
C PHE A 127 -13.38 2.10 -2.81
N GLU A 128 -12.58 2.52 -3.80
CA GLU A 128 -12.45 3.91 -4.19
C GLU A 128 -13.78 4.50 -4.69
N ARG A 129 -14.08 5.73 -4.29
CA ARG A 129 -15.17 6.51 -4.89
C ARG A 129 -14.76 6.92 -6.31
N LYS A 130 -15.51 6.47 -7.31
CA LYS A 130 -15.38 7.02 -8.67
C LYS A 130 -15.95 8.44 -8.69
N SER A 131 -15.09 9.44 -8.84
CA SER A 131 -15.55 10.76 -9.30
C SER A 131 -15.76 10.67 -10.80
N TYR A 132 -17.01 10.85 -11.24
CA TYR A 132 -17.37 11.04 -12.65
C TYR A 132 -17.15 12.50 -13.05
#